data_AF-A0A928MAK4-F1
#
_entry.id   AF-A0A928MAK4-F1
#
_cell.length_a   1.000
_cell.length_b   1.000
_cell.length_c   1.000
_cell.angle_alpha   90.00
_cell.angle_beta   90.00
_cell.angle_gamma   90.00
#
_symmetry.space_group_name_H-M   'P 1'
#
loop_
_entity.id
_entity.type
_entity.pdbx_description
1 polymer ?
#
loop_
_entity_poly.entity_id
_entity_poly.type
_entity_poly.pdbx_seq_one_letter_code
_entity_poly.pdbx_strand_id
1 'polypeptide(L)'
;MENITYHLQGVIKSEEDYKDFEGPLNLILMLLSKNKIEIKDIKISLILDQYLEQIDIMQSMDLEVASEFIQMASHLLYLKTRTLLAGEESEVSELQALISSLEQLKSRDAYASIQKITPEFDSATRRGLLYQSRQPEPLPKQEYGYRHAPVELLSAIANMLARGAHPEEADEKVRGVPQKIVYGVRVKSREIIDRLKSCEKQSLRILFAECGSKSEMIATFISVLEMCAVGGLMIEQEGEDYLISLAETMDEERFMERLELQVEGA
;
A
#
# COMPACT_ATOMS: atom_id res chain seq x y z
N MET A 1 13.11 -60.64 -12.01
CA MET A 1 12.81 -59.25 -11.62
C MET A 1 12.73 -58.47 -12.91
N GLU A 2 11.50 -58.16 -13.36
CA GLU A 2 11.28 -57.42 -14.61
C GLU A 2 11.56 -55.93 -14.38
N ASN A 3 12.52 -55.39 -15.14
CA ASN A 3 12.81 -53.96 -15.14
C ASN A 3 11.76 -53.26 -15.99
N ILE A 4 10.85 -52.54 -15.34
CA ILE A 4 9.87 -51.69 -16.00
C ILE A 4 10.58 -50.41 -16.43
N THR A 5 10.83 -50.26 -17.73
CA THR A 5 11.29 -49.03 -18.36
C THR A 5 10.08 -48.10 -18.51
N TYR A 6 10.06 -46.99 -17.77
CA TYR A 6 9.03 -45.98 -17.91
C TYR A 6 9.30 -45.12 -19.15
N HIS A 7 8.44 -45.23 -20.17
CA HIS A 7 8.39 -44.28 -21.28
C HIS A 7 7.50 -43.11 -20.87
N LEU A 8 8.09 -41.93 -20.65
CA LEU A 8 7.33 -40.69 -20.50
C LEU A 8 6.78 -40.28 -21.88
N GLN A 9 5.58 -40.76 -22.18
CA GLN A 9 4.84 -40.39 -23.37
C GLN A 9 4.19 -39.03 -23.12
N GLY A 10 4.90 -37.98 -23.53
CA GLY A 10 4.50 -36.61 -23.33
C GLY A 10 5.58 -35.70 -23.88
N VAL A 11 5.89 -35.83 -25.16
CA VAL A 11 6.50 -34.72 -25.88
C VAL A 11 5.45 -33.62 -25.84
N ILE A 12 5.59 -32.74 -24.85
CA ILE A 12 4.91 -31.46 -24.81
C ILE A 12 5.40 -30.75 -26.07
N LYS A 13 4.66 -30.89 -27.16
CA LYS A 13 4.66 -29.88 -28.20
C LYS A 13 4.32 -28.60 -27.45
N SER A 14 5.26 -27.68 -27.40
CA SER A 14 5.04 -26.32 -26.95
C SER A 14 4.00 -25.68 -27.88
N GLU A 15 2.72 -25.88 -27.56
CA GLU A 15 1.60 -25.03 -27.98
C GLU A 15 1.59 -23.74 -27.13
N GLU A 16 2.76 -23.13 -26.97
CA GLU A 16 2.92 -21.78 -26.41
C GLU A 16 3.23 -20.93 -27.65
N ASP A 17 2.33 -20.12 -28.20
CA ASP A 17 2.27 -18.71 -27.81
C ASP A 17 1.14 -17.93 -28.51
N TYR A 18 0.07 -18.56 -29.02
CA TYR A 18 -1.03 -17.81 -29.65
C TYR A 18 -2.27 -17.79 -28.77
N LYS A 19 -2.14 -17.06 -27.65
CA LYS A 19 -3.33 -16.64 -26.91
C LYS A 19 -3.99 -15.52 -27.70
N ASP A 20 -5.31 -15.60 -27.88
CA ASP A 20 -6.12 -14.44 -28.23
C ASP A 20 -5.91 -13.40 -27.13
N PHE A 21 -5.15 -12.34 -27.43
CA PHE A 21 -4.89 -11.30 -26.45
C PHE A 21 -6.09 -10.37 -26.37
N GLU A 22 -6.68 -10.27 -25.18
CA GLU A 22 -7.71 -9.28 -24.85
C GLU A 22 -7.07 -7.88 -24.67
N GLY A 23 -6.46 -7.35 -25.74
CA GLY A 23 -5.93 -6.00 -25.82
C GLY A 23 -4.40 -5.85 -25.64
N PRO A 24 -3.86 -4.67 -25.97
CA PRO A 24 -2.41 -4.44 -26.08
C PRO A 24 -1.66 -4.42 -24.75
N LEU A 25 -2.32 -4.01 -23.65
CA LEU A 25 -1.71 -4.03 -22.32
C LEU A 25 -1.49 -5.45 -21.79
N ASN A 26 -2.37 -6.39 -22.14
CA ASN A 26 -2.22 -7.80 -21.77
C ASN A 26 -0.99 -8.41 -22.45
N LEU A 27 -0.77 -8.09 -23.73
CA LEU A 27 0.42 -8.49 -24.46
C LEU A 27 1.70 -7.96 -23.80
N ILE A 28 1.71 -6.68 -23.38
CA ILE A 28 2.86 -6.09 -22.67
C ILE A 28 3.11 -6.82 -21.33
N LEU A 29 2.07 -7.12 -20.54
CA LEU A 29 2.22 -7.87 -19.28
C LEU A 29 2.79 -9.27 -19.51
N MET A 30 2.38 -9.95 -20.59
CA MET A 30 2.95 -11.24 -20.97
C MET A 30 4.43 -11.12 -21.33
N LEU A 31 4.80 -10.13 -22.15
CA LEU A 31 6.20 -9.88 -22.53
C LEU A 31 7.06 -9.58 -21.29
N LEU A 32 6.54 -8.79 -20.34
CA LEU A 32 7.21 -8.52 -19.07
C LEU A 32 7.43 -9.80 -18.24
N SER A 33 6.41 -10.66 -18.16
CA SER A 33 6.50 -11.95 -17.49
C SER A 33 7.54 -12.88 -18.15
N LYS A 34 7.54 -12.95 -19.49
CA LYS A 34 8.47 -13.79 -20.28
C LYS A 34 9.93 -13.39 -20.04
N ASN A 35 10.21 -12.10 -19.93
CA ASN A 35 11.57 -11.59 -19.66
C ASN A 35 11.93 -11.45 -18.18
N LYS A 36 10.99 -11.75 -17.26
CA LYS A 36 11.16 -11.54 -15.81
C LYS A 36 11.54 -10.09 -15.45
N ILE A 37 10.92 -9.12 -16.12
CA ILE A 37 11.14 -7.69 -15.87
C ILE A 37 10.05 -7.19 -14.93
N GLU A 38 10.45 -6.42 -13.90
CA GLU A 38 9.48 -5.75 -13.02
C GLU A 38 8.80 -4.59 -13.76
N ILE A 39 7.49 -4.37 -13.50
CA ILE A 39 6.69 -3.32 -14.16
C ILE A 39 7.27 -1.91 -13.89
N LYS A 40 7.99 -1.73 -12.78
CA LYS A 40 8.61 -0.46 -12.41
C LYS A 40 9.90 -0.18 -13.17
N ASP A 41 10.59 -1.22 -13.64
CA ASP A 41 11.91 -1.14 -14.28
C ASP A 41 11.83 -1.33 -15.81
N ILE A 42 10.73 -0.86 -16.41
CA ILE A 42 10.47 -1.03 -17.84
C ILE A 42 11.54 -0.33 -18.68
N LYS A 43 12.33 -1.13 -19.42
CA LYS A 43 13.16 -0.65 -20.52
C LYS A 43 12.30 -0.57 -21.80
N ILE A 44 11.78 0.62 -22.11
CA ILE A 44 10.89 0.84 -23.27
C ILE A 44 11.49 0.27 -24.57
N SER A 45 12.79 0.46 -24.77
CA SER A 45 13.47 -0.04 -25.97
C SER A 45 13.32 -1.56 -26.16
N LEU A 46 13.50 -2.34 -25.09
CA LEU A 46 13.43 -3.79 -25.15
C LEU A 46 11.99 -4.28 -25.37
N ILE A 47 11.02 -3.65 -24.70
CA ILE A 47 9.62 -4.04 -24.82
C ILE A 47 9.07 -3.68 -26.20
N LEU A 48 9.42 -2.50 -26.74
CA LEU A 48 8.98 -2.09 -28.07
C LEU A 48 9.43 -3.08 -29.14
N ASP A 49 10.71 -3.47 -29.13
CA ASP A 49 11.26 -4.34 -30.16
C ASP A 49 10.55 -5.71 -30.15
N GLN A 50 10.28 -6.26 -28.97
CA GLN A 50 9.51 -7.51 -28.81
C GLN A 50 8.02 -7.35 -29.14
N TYR A 51 7.44 -6.19 -28.82
CA TYR A 51 6.04 -5.89 -29.12
C TYR A 51 5.81 -5.81 -30.63
N LEU A 52 6.73 -5.18 -31.37
CA LEU A 52 6.70 -5.14 -32.84
C LEU A 52 6.90 -6.53 -33.44
N GLU A 53 7.84 -7.32 -32.93
CA GLU A 53 8.04 -8.71 -33.39
C GLU A 53 6.76 -9.54 -33.24
N GLN A 54 6.05 -9.39 -32.12
CA GLN A 54 4.76 -10.08 -31.93
C GLN A 54 3.68 -9.58 -32.89
N ILE A 55 3.60 -8.27 -33.17
CA ILE A 55 2.67 -7.73 -34.16
C ILE A 55 2.97 -8.28 -35.56
N ASP A 56 4.24 -8.33 -35.97
CA ASP A 56 4.64 -8.83 -37.29
C ASP A 56 4.28 -10.32 -37.44
N ILE A 57 4.48 -11.11 -36.39
CA ILE A 57 4.07 -12.51 -36.32
C ILE A 57 2.54 -12.62 -36.48
N MET A 58 1.76 -11.81 -35.77
CA MET A 58 0.30 -11.78 -35.90
C MET A 58 -0.16 -11.39 -37.31
N GLN A 59 0.47 -10.38 -37.93
CA GLN A 59 0.18 -9.96 -39.30
C GLN A 59 0.49 -11.06 -40.33
N SER A 60 1.59 -11.79 -40.15
CA SER A 60 1.99 -12.88 -41.06
C SER A 60 1.01 -14.06 -41.08
N MET A 61 0.16 -14.17 -40.05
CA MET A 61 -0.85 -15.22 -39.90
C MET A 61 -2.26 -14.78 -40.31
N ASP A 62 -2.41 -13.63 -40.99
CA ASP A 62 -3.71 -13.08 -41.41
C ASP A 62 -4.70 -12.80 -40.24
N LEU A 63 -4.20 -12.62 -39.01
CA LEU A 63 -5.04 -12.13 -37.91
C LEU A 63 -5.37 -10.67 -38.17
N GLU A 64 -6.66 -10.30 -38.06
CA GLU A 64 -7.07 -8.90 -38.06
C GLU A 64 -6.42 -8.18 -36.87
N VAL A 65 -5.31 -7.50 -37.12
CA VAL A 65 -4.64 -6.70 -36.09
C VAL A 65 -5.55 -5.53 -35.76
N ALA A 66 -6.12 -5.54 -34.55
CA ALA A 66 -6.99 -4.47 -34.11
C ALA A 66 -6.23 -3.12 -34.08
N SER A 67 -6.93 -2.04 -34.43
CA SER A 67 -6.42 -0.66 -34.41
C SER A 67 -5.73 -0.30 -33.08
N GLU A 68 -6.21 -0.87 -31.97
CA GLU A 68 -5.67 -0.68 -30.62
C GLU A 68 -4.20 -1.13 -30.49
N PHE A 69 -3.79 -2.22 -31.16
CA PHE A 69 -2.41 -2.71 -31.08
C PHE A 69 -1.44 -1.78 -31.82
N ILE A 70 -1.84 -1.26 -32.98
CA ILE A 70 -1.05 -0.31 -33.77
C ILE A 70 -0.97 1.05 -33.06
N GLN A 71 -2.07 1.47 -32.43
CA GLN A 71 -2.09 2.67 -31.59
C GLN A 71 -1.07 2.56 -30.44
N MET A 72 -1.05 1.41 -29.76
CA MET A 72 -0.07 1.17 -28.70
C MET A 72 1.36 1.08 -29.22
N ALA A 73 1.61 0.45 -30.38
CA ALA A 73 2.94 0.45 -31.02
C ALA A 73 3.45 1.89 -31.26
N SER A 74 2.57 2.73 -31.82
CA SER A 74 2.87 4.14 -32.07
C SER A 74 3.14 4.91 -30.78
N HIS A 75 2.37 4.61 -29.72
CA HIS A 75 2.56 5.20 -28.40
C HIS A 75 3.89 4.79 -27.76
N LEU A 76 4.26 3.50 -27.80
CA LEU A 76 5.55 3.01 -27.31
C LEU A 76 6.73 3.59 -28.11
N LEU A 77 6.58 3.76 -29.43
CA LEU A 77 7.59 4.39 -30.27
C LEU A 77 7.76 5.88 -29.90
N TYR A 78 6.66 6.59 -29.68
CA TYR A 78 6.67 7.97 -29.19
C TYR A 78 7.34 8.09 -27.82
N LEU A 79 7.03 7.18 -26.89
CA LEU A 79 7.71 7.11 -25.60
C LEU A 79 9.21 6.83 -25.76
N LYS A 80 9.61 5.93 -26.68
CA LYS A 80 11.03 5.65 -26.98
C LYS A 80 11.76 6.86 -27.54
N THR A 81 11.18 7.60 -28.49
CA THR A 81 11.83 8.79 -29.06
C THR A 81 11.92 9.91 -28.04
N ARG A 82 10.88 10.15 -27.24
CA ARG A 82 10.92 11.17 -26.18
C ARG A 82 11.94 10.85 -25.09
N THR A 83 11.98 9.61 -24.62
CA THR A 83 12.96 9.18 -23.60
C THR A 83 14.40 9.21 -24.09
N LEU A 84 14.64 9.19 -25.41
CA LEU A 84 15.98 9.33 -25.98
C LEU A 84 16.37 10.77 -26.32
N LEU A 85 15.40 11.68 -26.53
CA LEU A 85 15.64 13.05 -27.01
C LEU A 85 15.43 14.16 -25.96
N ALA A 86 14.57 13.96 -24.96
CA ALA A 86 14.23 14.97 -23.96
C ALA A 86 15.14 14.88 -22.72
N GLY A 87 15.06 15.88 -21.85
CA GLY A 87 15.66 15.87 -20.51
C GLY A 87 14.58 15.81 -19.42
N GLU A 88 14.84 14.95 -18.43
CA GLU A 88 14.20 14.61 -17.14
C GLU A 88 12.80 15.15 -16.75
N GLU A 89 12.40 16.40 -17.02
CA GLU A 89 11.22 17.00 -16.37
C GLU A 89 9.86 16.61 -16.99
N SER A 90 9.79 16.35 -18.30
CA SER A 90 8.53 15.92 -18.94
C SER A 90 8.43 14.40 -19.11
N GLU A 91 9.51 13.66 -18.86
CA GLU A 91 9.66 12.22 -19.11
C GLU A 91 8.82 11.36 -18.14
N VAL A 92 8.56 11.92 -16.97
CA VAL A 92 8.05 11.17 -15.82
C VAL A 92 6.55 10.91 -15.94
N SER A 93 5.76 11.81 -16.54
CA SER A 93 4.29 11.72 -16.45
C SER A 93 3.65 10.64 -17.34
N GLU A 94 3.98 10.58 -18.63
CA GLU A 94 3.33 9.65 -19.57
C GLU A 94 3.78 8.20 -19.36
N LEU A 95 5.07 8.01 -19.08
CA LEU A 95 5.64 6.71 -18.74
C LEU A 95 5.03 6.19 -17.42
N GLN A 96 4.90 7.04 -16.41
CA GLN A 96 4.23 6.67 -15.17
C GLN A 96 2.75 6.33 -15.38
N ALA A 97 2.05 7.03 -16.28
CA ALA A 97 0.67 6.71 -16.62
C ALA A 97 0.53 5.32 -17.27
N LEU A 98 1.49 4.92 -18.10
CA LEU A 98 1.53 3.56 -18.67
C LEU A 98 1.80 2.52 -17.58
N ILE A 99 2.77 2.75 -16.70
CA ILE A 99 3.10 1.87 -15.57
C ILE A 99 1.89 1.67 -14.66
N SER A 100 1.22 2.76 -14.27
CA SER A 100 0.06 2.69 -13.37
C SER A 100 -1.09 1.92 -14.01
N SER A 101 -1.31 2.08 -15.32
CA SER A 101 -2.31 1.32 -16.08
C SER A 101 -1.99 -0.19 -16.11
N LEU A 102 -0.72 -0.57 -16.29
CA LEU A 102 -0.28 -1.95 -16.23
C LEU A 102 -0.42 -2.55 -14.83
N GLU A 103 -0.07 -1.80 -13.79
CA GLU A 103 -0.24 -2.22 -12.39
C GLU A 103 -1.72 -2.41 -12.04
N GLN A 104 -2.59 -1.50 -12.49
CA GLN A 104 -4.03 -1.60 -12.29
C GLN A 104 -4.60 -2.84 -12.97
N LEU A 105 -4.19 -3.11 -14.22
CA LEU A 105 -4.63 -4.31 -14.96
C LEU A 105 -4.18 -5.59 -14.24
N LYS A 106 -2.91 -5.69 -13.85
CA LYS A 106 -2.38 -6.84 -13.10
C LYS A 106 -3.13 -7.04 -11.78
N SER A 107 -3.43 -5.96 -11.06
CA SER A 107 -4.16 -5.99 -9.79
C SER A 107 -5.60 -6.46 -9.99
N ARG A 108 -6.27 -5.97 -11.05
CA ARG A 108 -7.61 -6.40 -11.42
C ARG A 108 -7.66 -7.89 -11.75
N ASP A 109 -6.70 -8.38 -12.53
CA ASP A 109 -6.64 -9.79 -12.93
C ASP A 109 -6.35 -10.69 -11.72
N ALA A 110 -5.45 -10.27 -10.82
CA ALA A 110 -5.21 -10.95 -9.55
C ALA A 110 -6.48 -10.99 -8.69
N TYR A 111 -7.18 -9.87 -8.54
CA TYR A 111 -8.44 -9.81 -7.81
C TYR A 111 -9.50 -10.75 -8.43
N ALA A 112 -9.65 -10.74 -9.74
CA ALA A 112 -10.57 -11.63 -10.45
C ALA A 112 -10.21 -13.11 -10.24
N SER A 113 -8.91 -13.45 -10.21
CA SER A 113 -8.46 -14.81 -9.92
C SER A 113 -8.81 -15.25 -8.50
N ILE A 114 -8.65 -14.36 -7.52
CA ILE A 114 -9.02 -14.60 -6.12
C ILE A 114 -10.55 -14.76 -6.03
N GLN A 115 -11.30 -13.86 -6.64
CA GLN A 115 -12.77 -13.89 -6.62
C GLN A 115 -13.35 -15.19 -7.19
N LYS A 116 -12.70 -15.80 -8.18
CA LYS A 116 -13.09 -17.10 -8.74
C LYS A 116 -12.97 -18.24 -7.73
N ILE A 117 -11.94 -18.24 -6.87
CA ILE A 117 -11.69 -19.30 -5.88
C ILE A 117 -12.42 -19.07 -4.56
N THR A 118 -12.76 -17.82 -4.22
CA THR A 118 -13.49 -17.46 -3.00
C THR A 118 -14.72 -18.34 -2.70
N PRO A 119 -15.63 -18.64 -3.64
CA PRO A 119 -16.80 -19.49 -3.35
C PRO A 119 -16.43 -20.92 -2.97
N GLU A 120 -15.35 -21.48 -3.54
CA GLU A 120 -14.87 -22.81 -3.17
C GLU A 120 -14.36 -22.82 -1.73
N PHE A 121 -13.59 -21.80 -1.34
CA PHE A 121 -13.12 -21.61 0.03
C PHE A 121 -14.26 -21.38 1.02
N ASP A 122 -15.30 -20.62 0.67
CA ASP A 122 -16.49 -20.46 1.51
C ASP A 122 -17.19 -21.81 1.74
N SER A 123 -17.38 -22.60 0.68
CA SER A 123 -17.98 -23.93 0.79
C SER A 123 -17.13 -24.89 1.66
N ALA A 124 -15.79 -24.83 1.52
CA ALA A 124 -14.86 -25.62 2.32
C ALA A 124 -14.87 -25.19 3.79
N THR A 125 -14.92 -23.88 4.04
CA THR A 125 -14.99 -23.30 5.39
C THR A 125 -16.29 -23.70 6.09
N ARG A 126 -17.44 -23.59 5.42
CA ARG A 126 -18.74 -24.03 5.96
C ARG A 126 -18.72 -25.51 6.36
N ARG A 127 -18.11 -26.37 5.54
CA ARG A 127 -17.91 -27.78 5.89
C ARG A 127 -16.95 -27.94 7.07
N GLY A 128 -15.85 -27.19 7.08
CA GLY A 128 -14.85 -27.17 8.16
C GLY A 128 -15.46 -26.84 9.52
N LEU A 129 -16.36 -25.86 9.57
CA LEU A 129 -17.05 -25.43 10.79
C LEU A 129 -17.99 -26.50 11.38
N LEU A 130 -18.40 -27.51 10.59
CA LEU A 130 -19.17 -28.65 11.10
C LEU A 130 -18.31 -29.63 11.90
N TYR A 131 -16.98 -29.61 11.71
CA TYR A 131 -16.06 -30.44 12.47
C TYR A 131 -15.63 -29.74 13.75
N GLN A 132 -16.15 -30.21 14.88
CA GLN A 132 -15.67 -29.79 16.19
C GLN A 132 -14.66 -30.82 16.70
N SER A 133 -13.43 -30.39 16.96
CA SER A 133 -12.43 -31.22 17.61
C SER A 133 -12.50 -31.04 19.13
N ARG A 134 -12.26 -32.12 19.88
CA ARG A 134 -12.05 -32.03 21.32
C ARG A 134 -10.78 -31.22 21.56
N GLN A 135 -10.78 -30.36 22.57
CA GLN A 135 -9.56 -29.72 23.04
C GLN A 135 -8.50 -30.79 23.36
N PRO A 136 -7.19 -30.49 23.16
CA PRO A 136 -6.12 -31.41 23.51
C PRO A 136 -6.29 -31.92 24.94
N GLU A 137 -6.13 -33.23 25.13
CA GLU A 137 -6.22 -33.82 26.48
C GLU A 137 -5.11 -33.24 27.35
N PRO A 138 -5.41 -32.78 28.58
CA PRO A 138 -4.38 -32.29 29.47
C PRO A 138 -3.41 -33.45 29.74
N LEU A 139 -2.19 -33.31 29.24
CA LEU A 139 -1.12 -34.26 29.50
C LEU A 139 -0.87 -34.33 31.02
N PRO A 140 -0.51 -35.51 31.55
CA PRO A 140 -0.07 -35.61 32.94
C PRO A 140 1.05 -34.60 33.19
N LYS A 141 1.02 -33.93 34.36
CA LYS A 141 2.01 -32.90 34.73
C LYS A 141 3.42 -33.48 34.64
N GLN A 142 4.12 -33.17 33.56
CA GLN A 142 5.56 -33.42 33.43
C GLN A 142 6.32 -32.23 34.02
N GLU A 143 7.52 -32.48 34.54
CA GLU A 143 8.41 -31.39 34.96
C GLU A 143 8.76 -30.54 33.75
N TYR A 144 8.35 -29.27 33.80
CA TYR A 144 8.53 -28.33 32.71
C TYR A 144 9.99 -27.88 32.63
N GLY A 145 10.79 -28.56 31.80
CA GLY A 145 12.23 -28.32 31.69
C GLY A 145 12.65 -27.10 30.86
N TYR A 146 11.70 -26.43 30.18
CA TYR A 146 12.02 -25.33 29.27
C TYR A 146 12.02 -23.98 30.00
N ARG A 147 13.09 -23.21 29.87
CA ARG A 147 13.18 -21.83 30.37
C ARG A 147 12.89 -20.85 29.23
N HIS A 148 11.80 -20.10 29.34
CA HIS A 148 11.44 -19.07 28.37
C HIS A 148 12.16 -17.76 28.62
N ALA A 149 12.41 -17.00 27.56
CA ALA A 149 12.79 -15.61 27.70
C ALA A 149 11.58 -14.77 28.18
N PRO A 150 11.78 -13.72 29.02
CA PRO A 150 10.68 -12.86 29.49
C PRO A 150 9.84 -12.22 28.36
N VAL A 151 10.43 -12.02 27.18
CA VAL A 151 9.75 -11.47 25.99
C VAL A 151 8.68 -12.42 25.45
N GLU A 152 8.85 -13.73 25.60
CA GLU A 152 7.85 -14.72 25.16
C GLU A 152 6.56 -14.66 25.99
N LEU A 153 6.69 -14.31 27.28
CA LEU A 153 5.51 -14.09 28.13
C LEU A 153 4.73 -12.86 27.66
N LEU A 154 5.43 -11.78 27.30
CA LEU A 154 4.82 -10.56 26.80
C LEU A 154 4.11 -10.81 25.46
N SER A 155 4.75 -11.54 24.53
CA SER A 155 4.12 -11.88 23.25
C SER A 155 2.92 -12.82 23.40
N ALA A 156 2.98 -13.78 24.34
CA ALA A 156 1.86 -14.66 24.65
C ALA A 156 0.66 -13.88 25.22
N ILE A 157 0.91 -12.95 26.14
CA ILE A 157 -0.13 -12.07 26.71
C ILE A 157 -0.71 -11.16 25.63
N ALA A 158 0.13 -10.55 24.79
CA ALA A 158 -0.33 -9.72 23.66
C ALA A 158 -1.23 -10.52 22.70
N ASN A 159 -0.83 -11.75 22.36
CA ASN A 159 -1.63 -12.64 21.50
C ASN A 159 -2.93 -13.10 22.18
N MET A 160 -2.95 -13.28 23.50
CA MET A 160 -4.17 -13.60 24.23
C MET A 160 -5.14 -12.42 24.25
N LEU A 161 -4.65 -11.22 24.52
CA LEU A 161 -5.45 -9.99 24.49
C LEU A 161 -5.98 -9.70 23.08
N ALA A 162 -5.18 -9.92 22.04
CA ALA A 162 -5.61 -9.79 20.65
C ALA A 162 -6.68 -10.82 20.25
N ARG A 163 -6.68 -12.03 20.83
CA ARG A 163 -7.71 -13.06 20.61
C ARG A 163 -9.04 -12.74 21.28
N GLY A 164 -9.03 -12.13 22.47
CA GLY A 164 -10.25 -11.66 23.14
C GLY A 164 -10.86 -10.43 22.47
N ALA A 165 -10.05 -9.69 21.72
CA ALA A 165 -10.45 -8.61 20.83
C ALA A 165 -10.71 -9.11 19.39
N HIS A 166 -11.32 -10.30 19.23
CA HIS A 166 -12.15 -10.48 18.04
C HIS A 166 -13.21 -9.39 18.11
N PRO A 167 -13.16 -8.36 17.24
CA PRO A 167 -14.26 -7.42 17.17
C PRO A 167 -15.47 -8.27 16.80
N GLU A 168 -16.53 -8.22 17.60
CA GLU A 168 -17.86 -8.55 17.11
C GLU A 168 -17.98 -7.91 15.72
N GLU A 169 -18.10 -8.73 14.67
CA GLU A 169 -18.32 -8.39 13.26
C GLU A 169 -18.38 -6.88 12.96
N ALA A 170 -17.25 -6.19 13.14
CA ALA A 170 -17.20 -4.75 12.93
C ALA A 170 -16.94 -4.58 11.45
N ASP A 171 -18.04 -4.56 10.67
CA ASP A 171 -18.15 -4.19 9.27
C ASP A 171 -16.78 -3.95 8.59
N GLU A 172 -16.24 -5.00 7.96
CA GLU A 172 -14.97 -4.94 7.20
C GLU A 172 -14.95 -3.85 6.12
N LYS A 173 -16.12 -3.28 5.79
CA LYS A 173 -16.27 -2.11 4.89
C LYS A 173 -15.54 -0.85 5.38
N VAL A 174 -15.17 -0.74 6.66
CA VAL A 174 -14.55 0.49 7.19
C VAL A 174 -13.01 0.50 7.10
N ARG A 175 -12.36 -0.67 6.98
CA ARG A 175 -10.88 -0.74 6.96
C ARG A 175 -10.25 -0.56 5.57
N GLY A 176 -11.01 -0.77 4.50
CA GLY A 176 -10.53 -0.64 3.12
C GLY A 176 -10.60 0.79 2.54
N VAL A 177 -11.28 1.70 3.22
CA VAL A 177 -11.30 3.11 2.83
C VAL A 177 -10.11 3.79 3.50
N PRO A 178 -9.15 4.39 2.77
CA PRO A 178 -8.16 5.26 3.40
C PRO A 178 -8.93 6.31 4.20
N GLN A 179 -8.85 6.22 5.54
CA GLN A 179 -9.54 7.15 6.41
C GLN A 179 -9.00 8.54 6.09
N LYS A 180 -9.86 9.36 5.48
CA LYS A 180 -9.58 10.76 5.14
C LYS A 180 -8.93 11.40 6.35
N ILE A 181 -7.82 12.11 6.19
CA ILE A 181 -7.15 12.80 7.30
C ILE A 181 -8.17 13.77 7.93
N VAL A 182 -8.76 13.37 9.06
CA VAL A 182 -9.92 14.07 9.67
C VAL A 182 -9.48 15.34 10.41
N TYR A 183 -8.20 15.45 10.74
CA TYR A 183 -7.67 16.55 11.54
C TYR A 183 -6.85 17.49 10.67
N GLY A 184 -7.50 18.55 10.20
CA GLY A 184 -6.78 19.68 9.62
C GLY A 184 -5.89 20.32 10.69
N VAL A 185 -4.64 20.61 10.33
CA VAL A 185 -3.64 21.23 11.22
C VAL A 185 -4.19 22.49 11.90
N ARG A 186 -5.03 23.26 11.19
CA ARG A 186 -5.74 24.44 11.71
C ARG A 186 -6.62 24.16 12.93
N VAL A 187 -7.39 23.06 12.90
CA VAL A 187 -8.32 22.71 13.99
C VAL A 187 -7.52 22.36 15.25
N LYS A 188 -6.42 21.64 15.08
CA LYS A 188 -5.53 21.26 16.18
C LYS A 188 -4.73 22.43 16.72
N SER A 189 -4.23 23.33 15.88
CA SER A 189 -3.55 24.55 16.34
C SER A 189 -4.47 25.43 17.20
N ARG A 190 -5.74 25.58 16.80
CA ARG A 190 -6.74 26.31 17.60
C ARG A 190 -7.04 25.64 18.94
N GLU A 191 -7.21 24.32 18.92
CA GLU A 191 -7.45 23.52 20.14
C GLU A 191 -6.27 23.66 21.13
N ILE A 192 -5.03 23.66 20.64
CA ILE A 192 -3.83 23.86 21.47
C ILE A 192 -3.81 25.28 22.06
N ILE A 193 -4.13 26.31 21.27
CA ILE A 193 -4.19 27.71 21.75
C ILE A 193 -5.25 27.87 22.85
N ASP A 194 -6.47 27.35 22.63
CA ASP A 194 -7.56 27.47 23.59
C ASP A 194 -7.24 26.74 24.92
N ARG A 195 -6.48 25.64 24.87
CA ARG A 195 -5.99 24.94 26.07
C ARG A 195 -4.89 25.72 26.78
N LEU A 196 -3.95 26.31 26.05
CA LEU A 196 -2.87 27.12 26.63
C LEU A 196 -3.33 28.47 27.18
N LYS A 197 -4.51 28.95 26.76
CA LYS A 197 -5.17 30.10 27.40
C LYS A 197 -5.74 29.76 28.77
N SER A 198 -6.24 28.54 28.95
CA SER A 198 -6.81 28.09 30.22
C SER A 198 -5.76 27.56 31.19
N CYS A 199 -4.62 27.09 30.67
CA CYS A 199 -3.47 26.62 31.43
C CYS A 199 -2.19 27.33 30.94
N GLU A 200 -1.53 28.15 31.78
CA GLU A 200 -0.32 28.91 31.41
C GLU A 200 0.81 28.05 30.81
N LYS A 201 0.93 26.79 31.26
CA LYS A 201 1.89 25.81 30.73
C LYS A 201 1.23 24.43 30.64
N GLN A 202 1.52 23.70 29.56
CA GLN A 202 1.05 22.31 29.39
C GLN A 202 2.22 21.37 29.06
N SER A 203 2.22 20.15 29.62
CA SER A 203 3.20 19.12 29.23
C SER A 203 2.85 18.52 27.88
N LEU A 204 3.84 18.49 26.99
CA LEU A 204 3.76 17.92 25.65
C LEU A 204 3.48 16.40 25.71
N ARG A 205 3.91 15.70 26.77
CA ARG A 205 3.61 14.28 26.97
C ARG A 205 2.12 14.04 27.23
N ILE A 206 1.49 14.90 28.03
CA ILE A 206 0.05 14.82 28.34
C ILE A 206 -0.76 15.13 27.07
N LEU A 207 -0.33 16.15 26.31
CA LEU A 207 -0.97 16.51 25.04
C LEU A 207 -1.00 15.34 24.04
N PHE A 208 0.11 14.59 23.92
CA PHE A 208 0.16 13.41 23.06
C PHE A 208 -0.56 12.19 23.64
N ALA A 209 -0.62 12.04 24.96
CA ALA A 209 -1.32 10.93 25.62
C ALA A 209 -2.86 11.02 25.46
N GLU A 210 -3.39 12.23 25.27
CA GLU A 210 -4.82 12.46 25.03
C GLU A 210 -5.24 12.22 23.56
N CYS A 211 -4.29 11.98 22.64
CA CYS A 211 -4.59 11.70 21.23
C CYS A 211 -5.12 10.26 21.07
N GLY A 212 -6.33 10.11 20.51
CA GLY A 212 -6.98 8.81 20.35
C GLY A 212 -6.60 8.03 19.09
N SER A 213 -5.98 8.70 18.10
CA SER A 213 -5.60 8.07 16.82
C SER A 213 -4.22 8.48 16.34
N LYS A 214 -3.60 7.65 15.48
CA LYS A 214 -2.30 7.95 14.86
C LYS A 214 -2.36 9.22 13.99
N SER A 215 -3.44 9.40 13.24
CA SER A 215 -3.65 10.58 12.41
C SER A 215 -3.78 11.85 13.25
N GLU A 216 -4.43 11.76 14.41
CA GLU A 216 -4.53 12.86 15.37
C GLU A 216 -3.18 13.20 15.98
N MET A 217 -2.39 12.20 16.38
CA MET A 217 -1.04 12.40 16.91
C MET A 217 -0.12 13.11 15.90
N ILE A 218 -0.17 12.70 14.63
CA ILE A 218 0.60 13.32 13.54
C ILE A 218 0.12 14.77 13.31
N ALA A 219 -1.19 15.01 13.29
CA ALA A 219 -1.74 16.36 13.14
C ALA A 219 -1.33 17.28 14.29
N THR A 220 -1.42 16.82 15.54
CA THR A 220 -0.98 17.56 16.74
C THR A 220 0.51 17.87 16.70
N PHE A 221 1.34 16.91 16.27
CA PHE A 221 2.79 17.12 16.13
C PHE A 221 3.12 18.17 15.07
N ILE A 222 2.47 18.10 13.91
CA ILE A 222 2.63 19.09 12.84
C ILE A 222 2.16 20.47 13.30
N SER A 223 1.01 20.55 14.00
CA SER A 223 0.53 21.80 14.58
C SER A 223 1.54 22.42 15.55
N VAL A 224 2.14 21.63 16.44
CA VAL A 224 3.16 22.13 17.38
C VAL A 224 4.40 22.65 16.64
N LEU A 225 4.87 21.93 15.61
CA LEU A 225 6.01 22.36 14.79
C LEU A 225 5.72 23.63 14.01
N GLU A 226 4.54 23.74 13.40
CA GLU A 226 4.11 24.91 12.64
C GLU A 226 3.97 26.13 13.56
N MET A 227 3.34 25.95 14.73
CA MET A 227 3.24 27.00 15.75
C MET A 227 4.61 27.44 16.29
N CYS A 228 5.58 26.51 16.40
CA CYS A 228 6.95 26.84 16.77
C CYS A 228 7.69 27.60 15.64
N ALA A 229 7.49 27.21 14.39
CA ALA A 229 8.12 27.84 13.23
C ALA A 229 7.66 29.30 13.03
N VAL A 230 6.40 29.59 13.34
CA VAL A 230 5.80 30.94 13.27
C VAL A 230 6.13 31.78 14.52
N GLY A 231 6.72 31.17 15.55
CA GLY A 231 7.09 31.84 16.81
C GLY A 231 5.93 32.07 17.78
N GLY A 232 4.85 31.30 17.66
CA GLY A 232 3.70 31.38 18.56
C GLY A 232 3.83 30.54 19.83
N LEU A 233 4.62 29.46 19.79
CA LEU A 233 4.88 28.61 20.94
C LEU A 233 6.31 28.77 21.46
N MET A 234 6.42 28.81 22.78
CA MET A 234 7.67 28.67 23.51
C MET A 234 7.71 27.27 24.13
N ILE A 235 8.87 26.61 24.02
CA ILE A 235 9.10 25.28 24.58
C ILE A 235 10.20 25.41 25.63
N GLU A 236 9.86 25.08 26.88
CA GLU A 236 10.79 25.01 28.00
C GLU A 236 11.03 23.55 28.36
N GLN A 237 12.29 23.17 28.57
CA GLN A 237 12.64 21.83 29.02
C GLN A 237 12.78 21.81 30.54
N GLU A 238 11.90 21.08 31.22
CA GLU A 238 12.01 20.78 32.64
C GLU A 238 12.31 19.28 32.84
N GLY A 239 13.60 18.96 33.02
CA GLY A 239 14.05 17.58 33.20
C GLY A 239 13.88 16.74 31.94
N GLU A 240 13.05 15.69 32.02
CA GLU A 240 12.73 14.81 30.89
C GLU A 240 11.47 15.24 30.10
N ASP A 241 10.76 16.27 30.57
CA ASP A 241 9.51 16.75 29.99
C ASP A 241 9.72 18.08 29.23
N TYR A 242 8.91 18.28 28.20
CA TYR A 242 8.82 19.54 27.46
C TYR A 242 7.51 20.22 27.82
N LEU A 243 7.59 21.42 28.37
CA LEU A 243 6.46 22.29 28.65
C LEU A 243 6.28 23.27 27.49
N ILE A 244 5.04 23.43 27.04
CA ILE A 244 4.67 24.40 26.01
C ILE A 244 3.88 25.55 26.64
N SER A 245 4.17 26.77 26.20
CA SER A 245 3.47 28.00 26.58
C SER A 245 3.30 28.93 25.36
N LEU A 246 2.31 29.83 25.41
CA LEU A 246 2.09 30.82 24.37
C LEU A 246 3.10 31.97 24.50
N ALA A 247 3.64 32.43 23.37
CA ALA A 247 4.52 33.59 23.33
C ALA A 247 3.73 34.90 23.60
N GLU A 248 4.27 35.80 24.43
CA GLU A 248 3.61 37.07 24.81
C GLU A 248 3.33 38.03 23.62
N THR A 249 3.96 37.80 22.46
CA THR A 249 3.79 38.59 21.23
C THR A 249 2.73 38.05 20.27
N MET A 250 1.91 37.08 20.70
CA MET A 250 0.90 36.47 19.83
C MET A 250 -0.33 37.36 19.62
N ASP A 251 -0.53 37.81 18.39
CA ASP A 251 -1.76 38.42 17.91
C ASP A 251 -2.54 37.39 17.08
N GLU A 252 -3.69 36.92 17.59
CA GLU A 252 -4.41 35.74 17.09
C GLU A 252 -4.91 35.90 15.65
N GLU A 253 -5.39 37.08 15.28
CA GLU A 253 -5.91 37.34 13.93
C GLU A 253 -4.78 37.30 12.90
N ARG A 254 -3.65 37.91 13.22
CA ARG A 254 -2.46 37.93 12.35
C ARG A 254 -1.77 36.56 12.25
N PHE A 255 -1.91 35.74 13.29
CA PHE A 255 -1.41 34.36 13.33
C PHE A 255 -2.23 33.44 12.41
N MET A 256 -3.57 33.55 12.46
CA MET A 256 -4.46 32.78 11.60
C MET A 256 -4.34 33.20 10.12
N GLU A 257 -4.15 34.48 9.82
CA GLU A 257 -3.88 34.97 8.45
C GLU A 257 -2.54 34.45 7.88
N ARG A 258 -1.50 34.33 8.70
CA ARG A 258 -0.20 33.77 8.26
C ARG A 258 -0.27 32.26 7.99
N LEU A 259 -1.07 31.54 8.77
CA LEU A 259 -1.39 30.14 8.52
C LEU A 259 -2.21 29.95 7.23
N GLU A 260 -3.02 30.94 6.84
CA GLU A 260 -3.74 30.91 5.57
C GLU A 260 -2.81 31.03 4.35
N LEU A 261 -1.84 31.94 4.41
CA LEU A 261 -0.91 32.19 3.30
C LEU A 261 0.11 31.04 3.07
N GLN A 262 0.42 30.23 4.07
CA GLN A 262 1.35 29.09 3.91
C GLN A 262 0.69 27.81 3.39
N VAL A 263 -0.62 27.62 3.63
CA VAL A 263 -1.34 26.41 3.19
C VAL A 263 -1.80 26.51 1.73
N GLU A 264 -1.98 27.71 1.18
CA GLU A 264 -2.32 27.90 -0.25
C GLU A 264 -1.09 27.78 -1.19
N GLY A 265 0.12 27.72 -0.63
CA GLY A 265 1.38 27.63 -1.38
C GLY A 265 2.02 26.23 -1.45
N ALA A 266 1.35 25.18 -0.97
CA ALA A 266 1.88 23.82 -0.86
C ALA A 266 0.99 22.77 -1.53
#